data_AF-A0A2V8M9S1-F1
#
_entry.id   AF-A0A2V8M9S1-F1
#
_cell.length_a   1.000
_cell.length_b   1.000
_cell.length_c   1.000
_cell.angle_alpha   90.00
_cell.angle_beta   90.00
_cell.angle_gamma   90.00
#
_symmetry.space_group_name_H-M   'P 1'
#
loop_
_entity.id
_entity.type
_entity.pdbx_description
1 polymer ?
#
loop_
_entity_poly.entity_id
_entity_poly.type
_entity_poly.pdbx_seq_one_letter_code
_entity_poly.pdbx_strand_id
1 'polypeptide(L)' 'MTSKLRKLAGIFSPRLAGASVCEACGNEFSCGASLRGCWCSEIKLTDETRAELRSRYCGCLCRDCLERLSEPPAVAGG' A
#
# COMPACT_ATOMS: atom_id res chain seq x y z
N MET A 1 4.67 19.40 46.68
CA MET A 1 3.50 18.74 46.05
C MET A 1 3.17 19.41 44.72
N THR A 2 3.77 19.01 43.59
CA THR A 2 3.20 19.35 42.26
C THR A 2 3.65 18.37 41.16
N SER A 3 3.55 17.08 41.46
CA SER A 3 3.64 15.99 40.48
C SER A 3 2.33 15.88 39.71
N LYS A 4 2.05 16.78 38.75
CA LYS A 4 0.81 16.68 37.97
C LYS A 4 0.88 17.49 36.67
N LEU A 5 1.34 16.84 35.59
CA LEU A 5 0.86 16.99 34.19
C LEU A 5 1.96 16.53 33.20
N ARG A 6 2.16 15.22 33.06
CA ARG A 6 2.89 14.63 31.92
C ARG A 6 2.06 13.60 31.15
N LYS A 7 0.74 13.60 31.32
CA LYS A 7 -0.08 12.42 31.00
C LYS A 7 -1.33 12.73 30.17
N LEU A 8 -1.24 13.62 29.18
CA LEU A 8 -2.37 13.95 28.28
C LEU A 8 -2.00 14.14 26.80
N ALA A 9 -0.78 13.80 26.36
CA ALA A 9 -0.35 13.94 24.96
C ALA A 9 -0.50 12.63 24.13
N GLY A 10 -1.35 11.69 24.55
CA GLY A 10 -1.45 10.36 23.93
C GLY A 10 -2.85 9.94 23.45
N ILE A 11 -3.83 10.85 23.43
CA ILE A 11 -5.24 10.52 23.14
C ILE A 11 -5.73 11.13 21.80
N PHE A 12 -4.91 11.97 21.16
CA PHE A 12 -5.24 12.66 19.90
C PHE A 12 -4.50 12.09 18.68
N SER A 13 -4.22 10.79 18.65
CA SER A 13 -3.88 10.13 17.37
C SER A 13 -5.19 9.62 16.77
N PRO A 14 -5.94 10.42 15.99
CA PRO A 14 -6.88 9.80 15.08
C PRO A 14 -6.01 8.85 14.27
N ARG A 15 -6.40 7.59 14.27
CA ARG A 15 -5.85 6.55 13.40
C ARG A 15 -5.66 7.21 12.04
N LEU A 16 -4.41 7.54 11.73
CA LEU A 16 -4.06 8.13 10.45
C LEU A 16 -4.53 7.06 9.48
N ALA A 17 -5.59 7.35 8.72
CA ALA A 17 -5.82 6.71 7.44
C ALA A 17 -4.61 7.12 6.60
N GLY A 18 -3.46 6.52 6.94
CA GLY A 18 -2.15 7.02 6.65
C GLY A 18 -1.89 6.73 5.19
N ALA A 19 -1.42 7.74 4.48
CA ALA A 19 -0.82 7.50 3.19
C ALA A 19 0.19 6.36 3.35
N SER A 20 -0.02 5.27 2.62
CA SER A 20 0.94 4.19 2.48
C SER A 20 2.00 4.64 1.49
N VAL A 21 3.25 4.22 1.69
CA VAL A 21 4.31 4.47 0.70
C VAL A 21 4.41 3.25 -0.22
N CYS A 22 4.43 3.48 -1.52
CA CYS A 22 4.58 2.42 -2.52
C CYS A 22 6.02 1.92 -2.53
N GLU A 23 6.25 0.62 -2.35
CA GLU A 23 7.62 0.07 -2.41
C GLU A 23 8.24 0.09 -3.82
N ALA A 24 7.41 0.11 -4.88
CA ALA A 24 7.91 0.14 -6.25
C ALA A 24 8.34 1.54 -6.71
N CYS A 25 7.62 2.60 -6.31
CA CYS A 25 7.90 3.97 -6.77
C CYS A 25 8.25 4.97 -5.67
N GLY A 26 8.08 4.61 -4.40
CA GLY A 26 8.35 5.49 -3.25
C GLY A 26 7.29 6.57 -3.00
N ASN A 27 6.23 6.64 -3.82
CA ASN A 27 5.20 7.66 -3.66
C ASN A 27 4.20 7.31 -2.55
N GLU A 28 3.77 8.33 -1.84
CA GLU A 28 2.64 8.27 -0.92
C GLU A 28 1.34 8.06 -1.70
N PHE A 29 0.52 7.09 -1.26
CA PHE A 29 -0.76 6.77 -1.85
C PHE A 29 -1.78 6.38 -0.79
N SER A 30 -3.07 6.54 -1.11
CA SER A 30 -4.13 6.09 -0.21
C SER A 30 -4.46 4.61 -0.45
N CYS A 31 -4.48 3.82 0.61
CA CYS A 31 -4.89 2.42 0.52
C CYS A 31 -6.33 2.33 0.02
N GLY A 32 -6.55 1.53 -1.02
CA GLY A 32 -7.88 1.32 -1.58
C GLY A 32 -8.83 0.51 -0.71
N ALA A 33 -8.33 -0.13 0.35
CA ALA A 33 -9.11 -1.02 1.21
C ALA A 33 -10.24 -0.25 1.90
N SER A 34 -11.44 -0.39 1.35
CA SER A 34 -12.67 0.22 1.83
C SER A 34 -13.70 -0.86 2.19
N LEU A 35 -14.78 -0.48 2.88
CA LEU A 35 -15.91 -1.38 3.17
C LEU A 35 -16.54 -2.00 1.91
N ARG A 36 -16.35 -1.37 0.74
CA ARG A 36 -16.85 -1.80 -0.56
C ARG A 36 -15.88 -2.71 -1.33
N GLY A 37 -14.64 -2.89 -0.87
CA GLY A 37 -13.58 -3.60 -1.59
C GLY A 37 -12.30 -2.77 -1.74
N CYS A 38 -11.34 -3.28 -2.51
CA CYS A 38 -10.09 -2.61 -2.84
C CYS A 38 -9.84 -2.74 -4.35
N TRP A 39 -9.48 -1.62 -4.98
CA TRP A 39 -9.04 -1.63 -6.38
C TRP A 39 -7.86 -2.60 -6.61
N CYS A 40 -7.05 -2.85 -5.59
CA CYS A 40 -5.94 -3.81 -5.64
C CYS A 40 -6.38 -5.26 -5.92
N SER A 41 -7.62 -5.63 -5.57
CA SER A 41 -8.20 -6.94 -5.88
C SER A 41 -8.97 -6.94 -7.20
N GLU A 42 -9.31 -5.78 -7.74
CA GLU A 42 -9.99 -5.63 -9.03
C GLU A 42 -9.02 -5.68 -10.21
N ILE A 43 -7.78 -5.23 -10.00
CA ILE A 43 -6.71 -5.30 -11.00
C ILE A 43 -6.36 -6.77 -11.27
N LYS A 44 -6.53 -7.19 -12.52
CA LYS A 44 -6.21 -8.55 -12.96
C LYS A 44 -4.73 -8.66 -13.25
N LEU A 45 -4.02 -9.39 -12.39
CA LEU A 45 -2.63 -9.79 -12.61
C LEU A 45 -2.59 -11.26 -13.04
N THR A 46 -1.62 -11.62 -13.88
CA THR A 46 -1.30 -13.03 -14.09
C THR A 46 -0.73 -13.63 -12.81
N ASP A 47 -0.85 -14.96 -12.65
CA ASP A 47 -0.32 -15.61 -11.45
C ASP A 47 1.21 -15.47 -11.34
N GLU A 48 1.90 -15.48 -12.48
CA GLU A 48 3.34 -15.25 -12.57
C GLU A 48 3.73 -13.86 -12.08
N THR A 49 3.09 -12.79 -12.60
CA THR A 49 3.33 -11.42 -12.13
C THR A 49 3.02 -11.30 -10.65
N ARG A 50 1.93 -11.90 -10.18
CA ARG A 50 1.55 -11.85 -8.76
C ARG A 50 2.57 -12.57 -7.85
N ALA A 51 3.10 -13.71 -8.29
CA ALA A 51 4.14 -14.45 -7.58
C ALA A 51 5.45 -13.65 -7.54
N GLU A 52 5.82 -13.03 -8.66
CA GLU A 52 6.98 -12.15 -8.73
C GLU A 52 6.85 -10.97 -7.75
N LEU A 53 5.71 -10.27 -7.79
CA LEU A 53 5.46 -9.13 -6.89
C LEU A 53 5.52 -9.53 -5.43
N ARG A 54 4.97 -10.70 -5.07
CA ARG A 54 5.02 -11.22 -3.70
C ARG A 54 6.44 -11.59 -3.26
N SER A 55 7.32 -11.92 -4.19
CA SER A 55 8.74 -12.20 -3.93
C SER A 55 9.57 -10.91 -3.82
N ARG A 56 9.27 -9.92 -4.68
CA ARG A 56 10.01 -8.65 -4.76
C ARG A 56 9.59 -7.63 -3.70
N TYR A 57 8.32 -7.58 -3.36
CA TYR A 57 7.73 -6.55 -2.50
C TYR A 57 7.00 -7.21 -1.31
N CYS A 58 7.25 -6.69 -0.11
CA CYS A 58 6.65 -7.18 1.13
C CYS A 58 5.59 -6.21 1.69
N GLY A 59 5.61 -4.96 1.23
CA GLY A 59 4.71 -3.87 1.59
C GLY A 59 3.65 -3.61 0.51
N CYS A 60 3.08 -2.41 0.57
CA CYS A 60 1.96 -2.05 -0.30
C CYS A 60 2.45 -1.39 -1.59
N LEU A 61 1.74 -1.65 -2.69
CA LEU A 61 1.96 -1.01 -3.98
C LEU A 61 0.79 -0.08 -4.31
N CYS A 62 1.07 1.05 -4.95
CA CYS A 62 0.01 1.96 -5.41
C CYS A 62 -0.70 1.41 -6.65
N ARG A 63 -1.87 1.99 -6.94
CA ARG A 63 -2.72 1.60 -8.06
C ARG A 63 -1.99 1.72 -9.39
N ASP A 64 -1.36 2.85 -9.66
CA ASP A 64 -0.64 3.10 -10.92
C ASP A 64 0.47 2.07 -11.18
N CYS A 65 1.23 1.69 -10.13
CA CYS A 65 2.25 0.66 -10.25
C CYS A 65 1.62 -0.70 -10.57
N LEU A 66 0.56 -1.08 -9.85
CA LEU A 66 -0.16 -2.32 -10.09
C LEU A 66 -0.79 -2.37 -11.50
N GLU A 67 -1.37 -1.28 -11.98
CA GLU A 67 -1.95 -1.20 -13.33
C GLU A 67 -0.86 -1.34 -14.41
N ARG A 68 0.28 -0.67 -14.26
CA ARG A 68 1.46 -0.83 -15.15
C ARG A 68 2.01 -2.26 -15.21
N LEU A 69 1.87 -3.01 -14.12
CA LEU A 69 2.30 -4.42 -14.02
C LEU A 69 1.22 -5.39 -14.53
N SER A 70 -0.04 -4.95 -14.56
CA SER A 70 -1.17 -5.72 -15.07
C SER A 70 -1.25 -5.72 -16.59
N GLU A 71 -0.80 -4.64 -17.21
CA GLU A 71 -0.48 -4.65 -18.63
C GLU A 71 0.68 -5.63 -18.82
N PRO A 72 0.57 -6.62 -19.71
CA PRO A 72 1.67 -7.53 -19.96
C PRO A 72 2.89 -6.67 -20.27
N PRO A 73 4.02 -6.84 -19.54
CA PRO A 73 5.22 -6.16 -19.95
C PRO A 73 5.45 -6.62 -21.37
N ALA A 74 5.43 -5.70 -22.34
CA ALA A 74 5.78 -6.02 -23.71
C ALA A 74 7.19 -6.66 -23.81
N VAL A 75 7.94 -6.76 -22.71
CA VAL A 75 9.23 -7.43 -22.57
C VAL A 75 9.34 -8.14 -21.20
N ALA A 76 9.19 -9.46 -21.16
CA ALA A 76 9.88 -10.37 -20.24
C ALA A 76 9.55 -11.84 -20.59
N GLY A 77 9.78 -12.20 -21.86
CA GLY A 77 10.16 -13.56 -22.20
C GLY A 77 11.69 -13.62 -22.16
N GLY A 78 12.22 -14.65 -21.50
CA GLY A 78 13.64 -14.98 -21.44
C GLY A 78 13.84 -16.34 -20.84
#